data_AF-A0A950A8P2-F1
#
_entry.id   AF-A0A950A8P2-F1
#
_cell.length_a   1.000
_cell.length_b   1.000
_cell.length_c   1.000
_cell.angle_alpha   90.00
_cell.angle_beta   90.00
_cell.angle_gamma   90.00
#
_symmetry.space_group_name_H-M   'P 1'
#
loop_
_entity.id
_entity.type
_entity.pdbx_description
1 polymer ?
#
loop_
_entity_poly.entity_id
_entity_poly.type
_entity_poly.pdbx_seq_one_letter_code
_entity_poly.pdbx_strand_id
1 'polypeptide(L)'
;MSDWIAYTREHGAGGEIAKGIVIAVNSIRRAVSLPDRFEHLRDGDVVEAGKRRLRVVWTPGHSDYHYVLVDDDARVIFCGDQLLPAITPNIGLYPECRPNPLEDFLWSLGRFEREAAYTVLPGHGAN
;
A
#
# COMPACT_ATOMS: atom_id res chain seq x y z
N MET A 1 7.19 2.97 -21.94
CA MET A 1 5.74 3.23 -22.16
C MET A 1 5.10 2.15 -23.02
N SER A 2 5.80 1.64 -24.05
CA SER A 2 5.50 0.36 -24.72
C SER A 2 5.34 -0.80 -23.72
N ASP A 3 6.20 -0.82 -22.71
CA ASP A 3 6.34 -1.98 -21.83
C ASP A 3 5.12 -2.19 -20.93
N TRP A 4 4.48 -1.12 -20.45
CA TRP A 4 3.25 -1.22 -19.64
C TRP A 4 2.03 -1.69 -20.44
N ILE A 5 1.85 -1.20 -21.67
CA ILE A 5 0.73 -1.65 -22.52
C ILE A 5 0.93 -3.11 -22.93
N ALA A 6 2.15 -3.49 -23.34
CA ALA A 6 2.47 -4.86 -23.68
C ALA A 6 2.26 -5.79 -22.47
N TYR A 7 2.82 -5.43 -21.32
CA TYR A 7 2.71 -6.19 -20.08
C TYR A 7 1.26 -6.37 -19.63
N THR A 8 0.48 -5.30 -19.52
CA THR A 8 -0.92 -5.41 -19.09
C THR A 8 -1.76 -6.26 -20.04
N ARG A 9 -1.48 -6.22 -21.35
CA ARG A 9 -2.13 -7.09 -22.34
C ARG A 9 -1.73 -8.55 -22.21
N GLU A 10 -0.45 -8.84 -21.99
CA GLU A 10 0.05 -10.19 -21.69
C GLU A 10 -0.65 -10.78 -20.47
N HIS A 11 -1.01 -9.93 -19.51
CA HIS A 11 -1.71 -10.30 -18.27
C HIS A 11 -3.24 -10.15 -18.37
N GLY A 12 -3.81 -10.11 -19.59
CA GLY A 12 -5.25 -10.26 -19.82
C GLY A 12 -6.04 -8.96 -20.00
N ALA A 13 -5.41 -7.79 -19.97
CA ALA A 13 -6.11 -6.53 -20.25
C ALA A 13 -6.43 -6.38 -21.75
N GLY A 14 -7.68 -6.07 -22.07
CA GLY A 14 -8.08 -5.69 -23.44
C GLY A 14 -7.38 -4.41 -23.91
N GLY A 15 -7.28 -4.21 -25.24
CA GLY A 15 -6.49 -3.11 -25.82
C GLY A 15 -6.87 -1.71 -25.33
N GLU A 16 -8.16 -1.41 -25.19
CA GLU A 16 -8.63 -0.11 -24.67
C GLU A 16 -8.46 0.02 -23.15
N ILE A 17 -8.62 -1.08 -22.42
CA ILE A 17 -8.38 -1.11 -20.96
C ILE A 17 -6.90 -0.86 -20.66
N ALA A 18 -5.99 -1.53 -21.39
CA ALA A 18 -4.55 -1.36 -21.24
C ALA A 18 -4.13 0.10 -21.46
N LYS A 19 -4.68 0.77 -22.48
CA LYS A 19 -4.46 2.21 -22.71
C LYS A 19 -5.01 3.05 -21.55
N GLY A 20 -6.23 2.73 -21.09
CA GLY A 20 -6.88 3.41 -19.96
C GLY A 20 -6.07 3.34 -18.67
N ILE A 21 -5.51 2.17 -18.33
CA ILE A 21 -4.64 1.97 -17.17
C ILE A 21 -3.41 2.90 -17.25
N VAL A 22 -2.75 2.94 -18.41
CA VAL A 22 -1.56 3.79 -18.60
C VAL A 22 -1.91 5.27 -18.49
N ILE A 23 -3.06 5.70 -19.00
CA ILE A 23 -3.54 7.07 -18.86
C ILE A 23 -3.80 7.41 -17.39
N ALA A 24 -4.47 6.53 -16.65
CA ALA A 24 -4.80 6.73 -15.24
C ALA A 24 -3.53 6.84 -14.38
N VAL A 25 -2.59 5.89 -14.53
CA VAL A 25 -1.33 5.89 -13.77
C VAL A 25 -0.49 7.14 -14.03
N ASN A 26 -0.40 7.57 -15.30
CA ASN A 26 0.34 8.79 -15.64
C ASN A 26 -0.33 10.06 -15.09
N SER A 27 -1.66 10.08 -15.05
CA SER A 27 -2.41 11.21 -14.46
C SER A 27 -2.09 11.35 -12.96
N ILE A 28 -2.08 10.24 -12.23
CA ILE A 28 -1.71 10.23 -10.80
C ILE A 28 -0.25 10.69 -10.62
N ARG A 29 0.69 10.12 -11.38
CA ARG A 29 2.12 10.49 -11.29
C ARG A 29 2.37 11.99 -11.51
N ARG A 30 1.58 12.63 -12.36
CA ARG A 30 1.68 14.08 -12.61
C ARG A 30 1.04 14.94 -11.52
N ALA A 31 0.09 14.39 -10.78
CA ALA A 31 -0.60 15.09 -9.70
C ALA A 31 0.17 15.05 -8.37
N VAL A 32 1.15 14.15 -8.24
CA VAL A 32 1.95 14.00 -7.01
C VAL A 32 3.24 14.79 -7.12
N SER A 33 3.41 15.78 -6.24
CA SER A 33 4.71 16.42 -6.01
C SER A 33 5.55 15.56 -5.07
N LEU A 34 6.76 15.21 -5.51
CA LEU A 34 7.70 14.48 -4.66
C LEU A 34 8.36 15.42 -3.65
N PRO A 35 8.57 14.99 -2.40
CA PRO A 35 9.37 15.75 -1.45
C PRO A 35 10.84 15.83 -1.91
N ASP A 36 11.54 16.88 -1.48
CA ASP A 36 12.97 17.06 -1.75
C ASP A 36 13.85 15.98 -1.07
N ARG A 37 13.30 15.32 -0.04
CA ARG A 37 14.00 14.32 0.74
C ARG A 37 13.09 13.13 1.04
N PHE A 38 13.66 11.95 0.88
CA PHE A 38 13.06 10.68 1.29
C PHE A 38 13.93 10.05 2.37
N GLU A 39 13.28 9.56 3.43
CA GLU A 39 13.88 8.63 4.37
C GLU A 39 13.27 7.25 4.15
N HIS A 40 14.11 6.26 3.97
CA HIS A 40 13.65 4.90 3.78
C HIS A 40 13.38 4.25 5.14
N LEU A 41 12.12 3.92 5.40
CA LEU A 41 11.71 3.16 6.58
C LEU A 41 11.92 1.66 6.35
N ARG A 42 12.18 0.93 7.42
CA ARG A 42 12.27 -0.53 7.45
C ARG A 42 11.24 -1.09 8.42
N ASP A 43 10.91 -2.36 8.23
CA ASP A 43 10.11 -3.09 9.18
C ASP A 43 10.73 -3.04 10.59
N GLY A 44 9.93 -2.71 11.60
CA GLY A 44 10.37 -2.58 12.98
C GLY A 44 11.03 -1.24 13.34
N ASP A 45 11.25 -0.34 12.39
CA ASP A 45 11.68 1.02 12.70
C ASP A 45 10.65 1.73 13.59
N VAL A 46 11.09 2.79 14.28
CA VAL A 46 10.21 3.65 15.09
C VAL A 46 10.27 5.06 14.53
N VAL A 47 9.10 5.60 14.18
CA VAL A 47 8.92 6.99 13.75
C VAL A 47 8.42 7.81 14.94
N GLU A 48 9.17 8.84 15.30
CA GLU A 48 8.79 9.81 16.31
C GLU A 48 7.89 10.89 15.67
N ALA A 49 6.61 10.90 16.04
CA ALA A 49 5.60 11.80 15.46
C ALA A 49 4.94 12.63 16.57
N GLY A 50 5.55 13.77 16.90
CA GLY A 50 5.12 14.62 18.00
C GLY A 50 5.32 13.92 19.34
N LYS A 51 4.22 13.48 19.98
CA LYS A 51 4.26 12.73 21.24
C LYS A 51 4.10 11.21 21.06
N ARG A 52 3.98 10.74 19.82
CA ARG A 52 3.75 9.33 19.50
C ARG A 52 5.05 8.66 19.05
N ARG A 53 5.22 7.41 19.47
CA ARG A 53 6.25 6.50 18.99
C ARG A 53 5.57 5.45 18.13
N LEU A 54 5.73 5.57 16.82
CA LEU A 54 5.02 4.74 15.86
C LEU A 54 5.92 3.65 15.33
N ARG A 55 5.63 2.40 15.70
CA ARG A 55 6.31 1.24 15.13
C ARG A 55 5.87 1.04 13.68
N VAL A 56 6.84 0.92 12.79
CA VAL A 56 6.64 0.64 11.37
C VAL A 56 6.44 -0.87 11.18
N VAL A 57 5.37 -1.24 10.48
CA VAL A 57 5.12 -2.60 10.02
C VAL A 57 5.03 -2.58 8.50
N TRP A 58 5.99 -3.22 7.83
CA TRP A 58 5.96 -3.36 6.37
C TRP A 58 4.90 -4.39 5.96
N THR A 59 4.02 -3.99 5.05
CA THR A 59 2.88 -4.81 4.59
C THR A 59 2.73 -4.74 3.08
N PRO A 60 3.61 -5.40 2.31
CA PRO A 60 3.56 -5.40 0.86
C PRO A 60 2.27 -6.04 0.33
N GLY A 61 1.90 -5.65 -0.89
CA GLY A 61 0.83 -6.30 -1.66
C GLY A 61 -0.13 -5.29 -2.30
N HIS A 62 -0.69 -4.37 -1.51
CA HIS A 62 -1.40 -3.21 -2.07
C HIS A 62 -0.43 -2.32 -2.87
N SER A 63 0.74 -2.08 -2.29
CA SER A 63 1.92 -1.54 -2.98
C SER A 63 3.17 -2.23 -2.45
N ASP A 64 4.28 -2.18 -3.20
CA ASP A 64 5.52 -2.87 -2.82
C ASP A 64 6.11 -2.34 -1.49
N TYR A 65 5.85 -1.07 -1.18
CA TYR A 65 6.36 -0.35 -0.01
C TYR A 65 5.24 0.26 0.83
N HIS A 66 4.14 -0.47 1.03
CA HIS A 66 3.11 -0.07 1.98
C HIS A 66 3.57 -0.32 3.42
N TYR A 67 3.27 0.62 4.32
CA TYR A 67 3.58 0.53 5.74
C TYR A 67 2.33 0.83 6.57
N VAL A 68 2.16 0.05 7.63
CA VAL A 68 1.24 0.32 8.72
C VAL A 68 2.03 0.91 9.89
N LEU A 69 1.45 1.91 10.55
CA LEU A 69 2.04 2.52 11.74
C LEU A 69 1.25 2.11 12.97
N VAL A 70 1.93 1.56 13.97
CA VAL A 70 1.31 1.08 15.22
C VAL A 70 1.74 1.97 16.38
N ASP A 71 0.76 2.50 17.09
CA ASP A 71 0.93 3.18 18.38
C ASP A 71 0.53 2.19 19.48
N ASP A 72 1.52 1.46 20.00
CA ASP A 72 1.30 0.43 21.02
C ASP A 72 0.82 1.02 22.36
N ASP A 73 1.23 2.25 22.71
CA ASP A 73 0.83 2.94 23.94
C ASP A 73 -0.66 3.34 23.87
N ALA A 74 -1.11 3.86 22.73
CA ALA A 74 -2.51 4.24 22.51
C ALA A 74 -3.39 3.07 22.06
N ARG A 75 -2.82 1.90 21.73
CA ARG A 75 -3.49 0.76 21.10
C ARG A 75 -4.25 1.14 19.82
N VAL A 76 -3.57 1.87 18.94
CA VAL A 76 -4.09 2.36 17.66
C VAL A 76 -3.23 1.87 16.50
N ILE A 77 -3.86 1.49 15.40
CA ILE A 77 -3.22 1.15 14.13
C ILE A 77 -3.66 2.15 13.06
N PHE A 78 -2.71 2.83 12.43
CA PHE A 78 -2.94 3.56 11.18
C PHE A 78 -2.67 2.60 10.02
N CYS A 79 -3.70 1.90 9.55
CA CYS A 79 -3.53 0.75 8.65
C CYS A 79 -3.46 1.10 7.16
N GLY A 80 -3.68 2.37 6.80
CA GLY A 80 -3.68 2.79 5.40
C GLY A 80 -4.64 1.94 4.57
N ASP A 81 -4.15 1.41 3.46
CA ASP A 81 -4.92 0.57 2.54
C ASP A 81 -4.70 -0.92 2.78
N GLN A 82 -4.15 -1.31 3.94
CA GLN A 82 -3.97 -2.72 4.27
C GLN A 82 -5.29 -3.39 4.71
N LEU A 83 -6.14 -2.65 5.43
CA LEU A 83 -7.43 -3.13 5.94
C LEU A 83 -8.46 -2.01 5.81
N LEU A 84 -9.48 -2.23 5.00
CA LEU A 84 -10.51 -1.23 4.69
C LEU A 84 -11.92 -1.79 5.04
N PRO A 85 -12.82 -0.97 5.62
CA PRO A 85 -14.08 -1.45 6.19
C PRO A 85 -15.14 -1.81 5.15
N ALA A 86 -15.13 -1.15 3.99
CA ALA A 86 -16.21 -1.24 3.01
C ALA A 86 -15.78 -1.80 1.64
N ILE A 87 -14.50 -1.71 1.30
CA ILE A 87 -13.96 -2.11 0.00
C ILE A 87 -12.74 -3.01 0.20
N THR A 88 -12.42 -3.80 -0.82
CA THR A 88 -11.15 -4.52 -0.86
C THR A 88 -10.04 -3.58 -1.32
N PRO A 89 -8.88 -3.57 -0.66
CA PRO A 89 -7.69 -2.91 -1.20
C PRO A 89 -7.38 -3.38 -2.61
N ASN A 90 -6.95 -2.47 -3.49
CA ASN A 90 -6.47 -2.85 -4.80
C ASN A 90 -5.12 -3.57 -4.68
N ILE A 91 -4.95 -4.69 -5.37
CA ILE A 91 -3.68 -5.46 -5.43
C ILE A 91 -3.25 -5.49 -6.90
N GLY A 92 -2.33 -4.60 -7.26
CA GLY A 92 -1.96 -4.35 -8.65
C GLY A 92 -0.74 -5.17 -9.10
N LEU A 93 -0.84 -5.80 -10.28
CA LEU A 93 0.30 -6.37 -10.99
C LEU A 93 0.75 -5.41 -12.10
N TYR A 94 2.01 -4.96 -12.07
CA TYR A 94 2.60 -4.03 -13.03
C TYR A 94 4.09 -4.36 -13.28
N PRO A 95 4.72 -3.85 -14.36
CA PRO A 95 6.04 -4.32 -14.80
C PRO A 95 7.15 -4.28 -13.74
N GLU A 96 7.13 -3.30 -12.84
CA GLU A 96 8.14 -3.12 -11.79
C GLU A 96 7.69 -3.62 -10.40
N CYS A 97 6.51 -4.24 -10.29
CA CYS A 97 6.00 -4.73 -9.01
C CYS A 97 6.73 -6.00 -8.55
N ARG A 98 6.51 -6.36 -7.28
CA ARG A 98 6.92 -7.67 -6.76
C ARG A 98 6.23 -8.82 -7.50
N PRO A 99 6.85 -10.00 -7.60
CA PRO A 99 6.35 -11.07 -8.48
C PRO A 99 4.94 -11.60 -8.15
N ASN A 100 4.53 -11.56 -6.88
CA ASN A 100 3.24 -12.08 -6.44
C ASN A 100 2.62 -11.18 -5.35
N PRO A 101 2.06 -10.03 -5.75
CA PRO A 101 1.55 -9.03 -4.79
C PRO A 101 0.35 -9.56 -3.99
N LEU A 102 -0.39 -10.55 -4.52
CA LEU A 102 -1.48 -11.18 -3.79
C LEU A 102 -0.97 -12.06 -2.63
N GLU A 103 0.07 -12.87 -2.87
CA GLU A 103 0.72 -13.64 -1.81
C GLU A 103 1.31 -12.72 -0.74
N ASP A 104 1.99 -11.65 -1.15
CA ASP A 104 2.51 -10.63 -0.25
C ASP A 104 1.38 -9.99 0.58
N PHE A 105 0.24 -9.66 -0.04
CA PHE A 105 -0.91 -9.07 0.66
C PHE A 105 -1.50 -10.02 1.71
N LEU A 106 -1.67 -11.30 1.36
CA LEU A 106 -2.22 -12.31 2.26
C LEU A 106 -1.27 -12.58 3.43
N TRP A 107 0.05 -12.63 3.18
CA TRP A 107 1.06 -12.68 4.24
C TRP A 107 0.97 -11.46 5.15
N SER A 108 0.79 -10.27 4.58
CA SER A 108 0.67 -9.01 5.32
C SER A 108 -0.55 -8.95 6.23
N LEU A 109 -1.69 -9.53 5.84
CA LEU A 109 -2.89 -9.60 6.69
C LEU A 109 -2.63 -10.37 7.99
N GLY A 110 -1.79 -11.41 7.95
CA GLY A 110 -1.42 -12.20 9.13
C GLY A 110 -0.52 -11.46 10.13
N ARG A 111 -0.03 -10.27 9.80
CA ARG A 111 0.92 -9.53 10.66
C ARG A 111 0.29 -8.86 11.86
N PHE A 112 -1.04 -8.73 11.90
CA PHE A 112 -1.77 -7.94 12.90
C PHE A 112 -2.49 -8.77 13.96
N GLU A 113 -2.19 -10.06 14.07
CA GLU A 113 -2.84 -10.92 15.08
C GLU A 113 -2.64 -10.41 16.52
N ARG A 114 -1.48 -9.81 16.81
CA ARG A 114 -1.16 -9.26 18.13
C ARG A 114 -1.97 -8.01 18.45
N GLU A 115 -2.39 -7.28 17.42
CA GLU A 115 -3.11 -6.01 17.50
C GLU A 115 -4.62 -6.18 17.25
N ALA A 116 -5.15 -7.41 17.29
CA ALA A 116 -6.57 -7.70 17.03
C ALA A 116 -7.56 -6.90 17.92
N ALA A 117 -7.10 -6.42 19.08
CA ALA A 117 -7.89 -5.60 20.01
C ALA A 117 -7.50 -4.11 19.98
N TYR A 118 -6.83 -3.64 18.94
CA TYR A 118 -6.48 -2.23 18.76
C TYR A 118 -7.55 -1.52 17.91
N THR A 119 -7.68 -0.21 18.09
CA THR A 119 -8.52 0.60 17.19
C THR A 119 -7.80 0.76 15.85
N VAL A 120 -8.49 0.43 14.77
CA VAL A 120 -7.97 0.54 13.40
C VAL A 120 -8.43 1.85 12.78
N LEU A 121 -7.51 2.58 12.15
CA LEU A 121 -7.75 3.81 11.38
C LEU A 121 -7.33 3.58 9.91
N PRO A 122 -8.26 3.38 8.96
CA PRO A 122 -8.00 3.10 7.56
C PRO A 122 -7.70 4.37 6.78
N GLY A 123 -7.07 4.20 5.61
CA GLY A 123 -6.88 5.26 4.63
C GLY A 123 -8.19 5.73 3.99
N HIS A 124 -9.20 4.84 3.96
CA HIS A 124 -10.49 5.10 3.34
C HIS A 124 -11.67 4.53 4.13
N GLY A 125 -12.80 5.22 4.08
CA GLY A 125 -14.00 4.87 4.82
C GLY A 125 -14.07 5.54 6.20
N ALA A 126 -15.12 5.24 6.94
CA ALA A 126 -15.31 5.72 8.31
C ALA A 126 -14.74 4.72 9.32
N ASN A 127 -14.33 5.26 10.47
CA ASN A 127 -14.05 4.50 11.70
C ASN A 127 -15.30 4.39 12.56
#